data_AF-A0A962NID4-F1
#
_entry.id   AF-A0A962NID4-F1
#
_cell.length_a   1.000
_cell.length_b   1.000
_cell.length_c   1.000
_cell.angle_alpha   90.00
_cell.angle_beta   90.00
_cell.angle_gamma   90.00
#
_symmetry.space_group_name_H-M   'P 1'
#
loop_
_entity.id
_entity.type
_entity.pdbx_description
1 polymer ?
#
loop_
_entity_poly.entity_id
_entity_poly.type
_entity_poly.pdbx_seq_one_letter_code
_entity_poly.pdbx_strand_id
1 'polypeptide(L)'
;MEQGDPPTLGWTYGPQGAGGSTSIATAWQDLRQAGAVVRDLLRRAAARHWQCDLASTSTSAGEVRHSDGRRLDYGALAPLAATLTPASEPLPLKSASEYRLIGRPQRVVDAGDIVHGRATYGIDARMPGELVAVVARCPHLEGALIDFDASAALAVPGVVKVLALPGPQPGDAISANMAPGVAVLARHSWAALQGRKALRIRWQPGPAARESSAALWAQANALLDAGEAGFRVRDEGEVDAQLADAALRLRARYAVPYVAHAPMEPQNACVHVQADRIQIIAPMQMPAGAARVASDLTGIDRRRIEVQMTRAGGGFGRRLSNDFVAEAVLLSQAAGV
;
A
#
# COMPACT_ATOMS: atom_id res chain seq x y z
N MET A 1 -7.49 -3.55 -16.60
CA MET A 1 -8.64 -3.42 -15.70
C MET A 1 -8.38 -4.35 -14.53
N GLU A 2 -8.37 -3.86 -13.29
CA GLU A 2 -8.48 -4.80 -12.16
C GLU A 2 -9.83 -5.51 -12.26
N GLN A 3 -9.92 -6.77 -11.79
CA GLN A 3 -11.20 -7.47 -11.73
C GLN A 3 -12.21 -6.59 -10.97
N GLY A 4 -13.31 -6.22 -11.65
CA GLY A 4 -14.43 -5.46 -11.08
C GLY A 4 -14.55 -4.00 -11.52
N ASP A 5 -13.61 -3.44 -12.29
CA ASP A 5 -13.74 -2.05 -12.76
C ASP A 5 -14.73 -1.90 -13.93
N PRO A 6 -15.60 -0.87 -13.94
CA PRO A 6 -16.42 -0.56 -15.09
C PRO A 6 -15.56 -0.11 -16.28
N PRO A 7 -15.97 -0.42 -17.52
CA PRO A 7 -15.17 -0.15 -18.73
C PRO A 7 -14.92 1.34 -19.01
N THR A 8 -15.62 2.24 -18.31
CA THR A 8 -15.49 3.70 -18.43
C THR A 8 -14.38 4.29 -17.55
N LEU A 9 -13.76 3.50 -16.66
CA LEU A 9 -12.69 3.99 -15.81
C LEU A 9 -11.33 3.89 -16.52
N GLY A 10 -10.86 5.01 -17.06
CA GLY A 10 -9.50 5.12 -17.61
C GLY A 10 -8.47 5.24 -16.49
N TRP A 11 -7.43 4.42 -16.53
CA TRP A 11 -6.32 4.50 -15.58
C TRP A 11 -5.26 5.46 -16.09
N THR A 12 -5.08 6.62 -15.45
CA THR A 12 -3.97 7.54 -15.79
C THR A 12 -2.60 6.88 -15.65
N TYR A 13 -2.45 5.97 -14.68
CA TYR A 13 -1.16 5.37 -14.31
C TYR A 13 -1.11 3.83 -14.48
N GLY A 14 -2.12 3.22 -15.13
CA GLY A 14 -2.25 1.76 -15.19
C GLY A 14 -2.52 1.09 -13.83
N PRO A 15 -2.39 -0.25 -13.74
CA PRO A 15 -2.49 -0.99 -12.47
C PRO A 15 -1.42 -0.53 -11.48
N GLN A 16 -1.81 -0.24 -10.25
CA GLN A 16 -0.92 0.28 -9.21
C GLN A 16 -0.88 -0.68 -8.02
N GLY A 17 0.23 -1.42 -7.90
CA GLY A 17 0.46 -2.38 -6.83
C GLY A 17 1.93 -2.70 -6.64
N ALA A 18 2.35 -2.87 -5.38
CA ALA A 18 3.70 -3.27 -5.04
C ALA A 18 3.69 -4.45 -4.05
N GLY A 19 3.96 -5.66 -4.52
CA GLY A 19 4.02 -6.88 -3.71
C GLY A 19 5.03 -7.88 -4.29
N GLY A 20 5.50 -8.83 -3.48
CA GLY A 20 6.40 -9.90 -3.94
C GLY A 20 7.77 -9.45 -4.45
N SER A 21 8.16 -8.19 -4.25
CA SER A 21 9.40 -7.60 -4.74
C SER A 21 9.54 -7.62 -6.28
N THR A 22 8.43 -7.64 -7.02
CA THR A 22 8.45 -7.76 -8.49
C THR A 22 8.35 -6.44 -9.23
N SER A 23 7.98 -5.33 -8.58
CA SER A 23 7.63 -4.06 -9.25
C SER A 23 8.68 -3.57 -10.27
N ILE A 24 9.98 -3.61 -9.92
CA ILE A 24 11.05 -3.19 -10.84
C ILE A 24 11.24 -4.16 -12.01
N ALA A 25 11.12 -5.46 -11.77
CA ALA A 25 11.27 -6.47 -12.81
C ALA A 25 10.09 -6.42 -13.79
N THR A 26 8.87 -6.28 -13.28
CA THR A 26 7.65 -6.14 -14.09
C THR A 26 7.66 -4.85 -14.90
N ALA A 27 8.03 -3.71 -14.29
CA ALA A 27 8.06 -2.42 -14.96
C ALA A 27 9.39 -2.11 -15.68
N TRP A 28 10.25 -3.10 -15.90
CA TRP A 28 11.62 -2.89 -16.38
C TRP A 28 11.68 -2.12 -17.71
N GLN A 29 10.82 -2.49 -18.67
CA GLN A 29 10.76 -1.82 -19.96
C GLN A 29 10.12 -0.43 -19.85
N ASP A 30 9.01 -0.32 -19.12
CA ASP A 30 8.28 0.94 -18.93
C ASP A 30 9.16 2.01 -18.29
N LEU A 31 9.89 1.67 -17.22
CA LEU A 31 10.79 2.60 -16.52
C LEU A 31 11.96 3.04 -17.40
N ARG A 32 12.54 2.14 -18.18
CA ARG A 32 13.63 2.50 -19.12
C ARG A 32 13.12 3.39 -20.23
N GLN A 33 11.90 3.15 -20.71
CA GLN A 33 11.31 3.96 -21.75
C GLN A 33 10.89 5.34 -21.23
N ALA A 34 10.33 5.43 -20.03
CA ALA A 34 10.12 6.71 -19.34
C ALA A 34 11.45 7.49 -19.22
N GLY A 35 12.53 6.82 -18.82
CA GLY A 35 13.87 7.43 -18.76
C GLY A 35 14.39 7.91 -20.13
N ALA A 36 14.12 7.17 -21.22
CA ALA A 36 14.51 7.56 -22.56
C ALA A 36 13.73 8.79 -23.07
N VAL A 37 12.42 8.86 -22.77
CA VAL A 37 11.56 10.02 -23.05
C VAL A 37 12.04 11.25 -22.31
N VAL A 38 12.28 11.16 -21.00
CA VAL A 38 12.79 12.29 -20.21
C VAL A 38 14.16 12.75 -20.74
N ARG A 39 15.05 11.81 -21.10
CA ARG A 39 16.34 12.15 -21.71
C ARG A 39 16.18 12.91 -23.04
N ASP A 40 15.24 12.51 -23.90
CA ASP A 40 14.95 13.20 -25.15
C ASP A 40 14.43 14.63 -24.91
N LEU A 41 13.45 14.78 -24.03
CA LEU A 41 12.86 16.08 -23.68
C LEU A 41 13.92 17.05 -23.12
N LEU A 42 14.80 16.58 -22.24
CA LEU A 42 15.91 17.38 -21.72
C LEU A 42 16.88 17.82 -22.82
N ARG A 43 17.24 16.92 -23.74
CA ARG A 43 18.12 17.25 -24.89
C ARG A 43 17.47 18.26 -25.83
N ARG A 44 16.18 18.10 -26.13
CA ARG A 44 15.41 19.04 -26.96
C ARG A 44 15.25 20.41 -26.29
N ALA A 45 15.05 20.44 -24.97
CA ALA A 45 15.03 21.68 -24.21
C ALA A 45 16.38 22.41 -24.29
N ALA A 46 17.49 21.69 -24.12
CA ALA A 46 18.83 22.26 -24.24
C ALA A 46 19.12 22.75 -25.67
N ALA A 47 18.77 21.97 -26.69
CA ALA A 47 18.94 22.34 -28.09
C ALA A 47 18.17 23.62 -28.43
N ARG A 48 16.93 23.75 -27.93
CA ARG A 48 16.12 24.97 -28.07
C ARG A 48 16.74 26.15 -27.33
N HIS A 49 17.25 25.93 -26.11
CA HIS A 49 17.89 26.98 -25.32
C HIS A 49 19.18 27.50 -25.98
N TRP A 50 19.99 26.62 -26.55
CA TRP A 50 21.23 26.97 -27.24
C TRP A 50 21.08 27.31 -28.72
N GLN A 51 19.86 27.18 -29.25
CA GLN A 51 19.56 27.34 -30.67
C GLN A 51 20.50 26.49 -31.55
N CYS A 52 20.69 25.22 -31.18
CA CYS A 52 21.59 24.29 -31.85
C CYS A 52 20.84 23.04 -32.34
N ASP A 53 21.53 22.20 -33.13
CA ASP A 53 21.02 20.90 -33.50
C ASP A 53 20.99 19.95 -32.29
N LEU A 54 19.98 19.09 -32.22
CA LEU A 54 19.85 18.03 -31.22
C LEU A 54 21.05 17.07 -31.27
N ALA A 55 21.59 16.82 -32.46
CA ALA A 55 22.77 15.98 -32.67
C ALA A 55 24.01 16.51 -31.95
N SER A 56 24.09 17.82 -31.71
CA SER A 56 25.18 18.47 -30.95
C SER A 56 25.03 18.30 -29.44
N THR A 57 23.97 17.65 -28.95
CA THR A 57 23.71 17.44 -27.51
C THR A 57 23.93 15.99 -27.07
N SER A 58 24.47 15.80 -25.87
CA SER A 58 24.60 14.51 -25.19
C SER A 58 24.21 14.64 -23.72
N THR A 59 24.08 13.52 -23.00
CA THR A 59 23.69 13.53 -21.58
C THR A 59 24.70 12.79 -20.72
N SER A 60 25.08 13.38 -19.58
CA SER A 60 26.01 12.77 -18.63
C SER A 60 25.81 13.33 -17.23
N ALA A 61 25.73 12.46 -16.23
CA ALA A 61 25.83 12.82 -14.81
C ALA A 61 24.90 13.97 -14.34
N GLY A 62 23.64 13.99 -14.81
CA GLY A 62 22.69 15.03 -14.39
C GLY A 62 22.68 16.28 -15.28
N GLU A 63 23.45 16.29 -16.37
CA GLU A 63 23.58 17.42 -17.28
C GLU A 63 23.29 17.02 -18.73
N VAL A 64 22.78 17.98 -19.51
CA VAL A 64 22.90 17.98 -20.96
C VAL A 64 24.16 18.76 -21.34
N ARG A 65 24.92 18.22 -22.30
CA ARG A 65 26.21 18.75 -22.74
C ARG A 65 26.18 19.01 -24.23
N HIS A 66 26.63 20.18 -24.65
CA HIS A 66 26.86 20.51 -26.04
C HIS A 66 28.26 20.06 -26.49
N SER A 67 28.45 19.83 -27.79
CA SER A 67 29.73 19.41 -28.37
C SER A 67 30.84 20.46 -28.25
N ASP A 68 30.48 21.74 -28.13
CA ASP A 68 31.42 22.86 -27.88
C ASP A 68 31.81 23.05 -26.40
N GLY A 69 31.30 22.19 -25.50
CA GLY A 69 31.64 22.19 -24.08
C GLY A 69 30.62 22.87 -23.16
N ARG A 70 29.59 23.57 -23.69
CA ARG A 70 28.48 24.12 -22.88
C ARG A 70 27.73 23.02 -22.14
N ARG A 71 27.20 23.35 -20.95
CA ARG A 71 26.46 22.40 -20.08
C ARG A 71 25.28 23.09 -19.42
N LEU A 72 24.21 22.33 -19.22
CA LEU A 72 23.06 22.73 -18.44
C LEU A 72 22.61 21.54 -17.58
N ASP A 73 22.38 21.80 -16.30
CA ASP A 73 21.82 20.83 -15.38
C ASP A 73 20.38 20.47 -15.76
N TYR A 74 19.98 19.22 -15.51
CA TYR A 74 18.61 18.78 -15.76
C TYR A 74 17.58 19.64 -15.01
N GLY A 75 17.91 20.12 -13.81
CA GLY A 75 17.04 20.99 -13.03
C GLY A 75 16.74 22.32 -13.74
N ALA A 76 17.74 22.92 -14.39
CA ALA A 76 17.56 24.15 -15.16
C ALA A 76 16.73 23.93 -16.44
N LEU A 77 16.81 22.73 -17.02
CA LEU A 77 16.08 22.36 -18.23
C LEU A 77 14.67 21.86 -17.97
N ALA A 78 14.38 21.36 -16.77
CA ALA A 78 13.12 20.69 -16.44
C ALA A 78 11.87 21.54 -16.73
N PRO A 79 11.81 22.86 -16.37
CA PRO A 79 10.65 23.68 -16.69
C PRO A 79 10.39 23.78 -18.19
N LEU A 80 11.43 23.94 -19.01
CA LEU A 80 11.30 24.01 -20.47
C LEU A 80 10.95 22.64 -21.06
N ALA A 81 11.60 21.57 -20.58
CA ALA A 81 11.33 20.20 -21.01
C ALA A 81 9.87 19.79 -20.74
N ALA A 82 9.28 20.23 -19.63
CA ALA A 82 7.88 19.97 -19.28
C ALA A 82 6.87 20.62 -20.24
N THR A 83 7.26 21.64 -21.01
CA THR A 83 6.41 22.25 -22.04
C THR A 83 6.44 21.53 -23.39
N LEU A 84 7.37 20.58 -23.57
CA LEU A 84 7.56 19.87 -24.83
C LEU A 84 6.68 18.62 -24.88
N THR A 85 6.11 18.34 -26.05
CA THR A 85 5.36 17.11 -26.27
C THR A 85 6.31 15.90 -26.29
N PRO A 86 6.03 14.86 -25.47
CA PRO A 86 6.73 13.58 -25.54
C PRO A 86 6.59 12.92 -26.91
N ALA A 87 7.57 12.10 -27.30
CA ALA A 87 7.45 11.26 -28.48
C ALA A 87 6.31 10.24 -28.30
N SER A 88 5.52 10.03 -29.35
CA SER A 88 4.46 9.01 -29.37
C SER A 88 5.02 7.60 -29.55
N GLU A 89 6.13 7.48 -30.28
CA GLU A 89 6.79 6.21 -30.55
C GLU A 89 7.86 5.88 -29.50
N PRO A 90 8.12 4.58 -29.24
CA PRO A 90 9.23 4.15 -28.40
C PRO A 90 10.57 4.72 -28.87
N LEU A 91 11.39 5.17 -27.92
CA LEU A 91 12.70 5.76 -28.18
C LEU A 91 13.81 4.72 -27.99
N PRO A 92 14.95 4.86 -28.66
CA PRO A 92 16.08 3.96 -28.47
C PRO A 92 16.55 3.91 -27.01
N LEU A 93 16.53 2.72 -26.43
CA LEU A 93 16.99 2.47 -25.07
C LEU A 93 18.52 2.34 -25.03
N LYS A 94 19.13 2.74 -23.92
CA LYS A 94 20.56 2.47 -23.65
C LYS A 94 20.81 0.96 -23.65
N SER A 95 21.86 0.51 -24.31
CA SER A 95 22.39 -0.85 -24.16
C SER A 95 22.97 -1.07 -22.76
N ALA A 96 23.15 -2.33 -22.37
CA ALA A 96 23.70 -2.66 -21.05
C ALA A 96 25.11 -2.08 -20.80
N SER A 97 25.93 -1.96 -21.85
CA SER A 97 27.26 -1.35 -21.77
C SER A 97 27.23 0.16 -21.52
N GLU A 98 26.10 0.82 -21.78
CA GLU A 98 25.90 2.26 -21.51
C GLU A 98 25.35 2.55 -20.11
N TYR A 99 25.06 1.51 -19.32
CA TYR A 99 24.53 1.67 -17.97
C TYR A 99 25.60 2.20 -17.02
N ARG A 100 25.27 3.30 -16.35
CA ARG A 100 26.12 3.91 -15.32
C ARG A 100 25.61 3.69 -13.91
N LEU A 101 24.29 3.59 -13.73
CA LEU A 101 23.65 3.44 -12.41
C LEU A 101 23.12 2.01 -12.20
N ILE A 102 22.54 1.41 -13.25
CA ILE A 102 21.97 0.07 -13.16
C ILE A 102 23.09 -0.96 -12.97
N GLY A 103 22.88 -1.90 -12.03
CA GLY A 103 23.85 -2.91 -11.67
C GLY A 103 24.96 -2.40 -10.74
N ARG A 104 24.86 -1.17 -10.24
CA ARG A 104 25.83 -0.57 -9.31
C ARG A 104 25.14 -0.13 -8.02
N PRO A 105 25.80 -0.24 -6.85
CA PRO A 105 25.26 0.29 -5.61
C PRO A 105 24.96 1.79 -5.73
N GLN A 106 23.72 2.17 -5.43
CA GLN A 106 23.28 3.56 -5.38
C GLN A 106 22.78 3.89 -3.97
N ARG A 107 22.92 5.16 -3.57
CA ARG A 107 22.26 5.67 -2.37
C ARG A 107 20.83 6.04 -2.71
N VAL A 108 19.89 5.80 -1.79
CA VAL A 108 18.53 6.31 -1.94
C VAL A 108 18.54 7.83 -1.86
N VAL A 109 17.81 8.50 -2.75
CA VAL A 109 17.79 9.96 -2.87
C VAL A 109 17.35 10.65 -1.57
N ASP A 110 16.45 10.00 -0.80
CA ASP A 110 15.92 10.52 0.45
C ASP A 110 16.77 10.16 1.69
N ALA A 111 17.95 9.54 1.50
CA ALA A 111 18.74 9.03 2.63
C ALA A 111 19.03 10.13 3.66
N GLY A 112 19.36 11.34 3.19
CA GLY A 112 19.60 12.50 4.04
C GLY A 112 18.39 12.84 4.90
N ASP A 113 17.20 12.94 4.29
CA ASP A 113 15.99 13.30 5.03
C ASP A 113 15.56 12.22 6.02
N ILE A 114 15.79 10.95 5.72
CA ILE A 114 15.50 9.84 6.64
C ILE A 114 16.38 9.93 7.88
N VAL A 115 17.71 10.03 7.72
CA VAL A 115 18.64 9.95 8.86
C VAL A 115 18.65 11.21 9.73
N HIS A 116 18.16 12.34 9.19
CA HIS A 116 18.00 13.59 9.94
C HIS A 116 16.56 13.81 10.45
N GLY A 117 15.66 12.83 10.29
CA GLY A 117 14.27 12.94 10.78
C GLY A 117 13.41 13.97 10.06
N ARG A 118 13.71 14.27 8.78
CA ARG A 118 12.96 15.20 7.93
C ARG A 118 11.97 14.51 6.99
N ALA A 119 12.17 13.21 6.74
CA ALA A 119 11.26 12.43 5.92
C ALA A 119 9.90 12.28 6.63
N THR A 120 8.82 12.61 5.93
CA THR A 120 7.45 12.47 6.41
C THR A 120 6.87 11.10 6.06
N TYR A 121 6.25 10.44 7.02
CA TYR A 121 5.53 9.18 6.87
C TYR A 121 4.02 9.42 6.95
N GLY A 122 3.20 8.39 6.73
CA GLY A 122 1.74 8.59 6.77
C GLY A 122 1.23 8.95 8.16
N ILE A 123 1.88 8.46 9.22
CA ILE A 123 1.55 8.85 10.59
C ILE A 123 1.79 10.34 10.88
N ASP A 124 2.56 11.03 10.03
CA ASP A 124 2.82 12.46 10.13
C ASP A 124 1.80 13.31 9.34
N ALA A 125 0.93 12.66 8.55
CA ALA A 125 -0.11 13.36 7.79
C ALA A 125 -1.07 14.09 8.72
N ARG A 126 -1.39 15.34 8.37
CA ARG A 126 -2.30 16.22 9.11
C ARG A 126 -3.24 16.93 8.14
N MET A 127 -4.50 17.07 8.50
CA MET A 127 -5.49 17.91 7.79
C MET A 127 -6.08 18.99 8.72
N PRO A 128 -6.46 20.17 8.20
CA PRO A 128 -7.14 21.17 9.00
C PRO A 128 -8.43 20.65 9.63
N GLY A 129 -8.56 20.78 10.95
CA GLY A 129 -9.76 20.36 11.70
C GLY A 129 -9.85 18.85 11.96
N GLU A 130 -8.81 18.07 11.68
CA GLU A 130 -8.83 16.63 11.88
C GLU A 130 -9.06 16.21 13.34
N LEU A 131 -9.64 15.01 13.51
CA LEU A 131 -9.68 14.32 14.78
C LEU A 131 -8.79 13.08 14.72
N VAL A 132 -8.09 12.81 15.82
CA VAL A 132 -7.34 11.57 15.98
C VAL A 132 -8.29 10.47 16.44
N ALA A 133 -8.44 9.44 15.62
CA ALA A 133 -9.21 8.25 15.93
C ALA A 133 -8.31 7.14 16.50
N VAL A 134 -8.72 6.55 17.62
CA VAL A 134 -8.10 5.33 18.16
C VAL A 134 -9.18 4.29 18.41
N VAL A 135 -9.03 3.13 17.80
CA VAL A 135 -10.03 2.04 17.82
C VAL A 135 -9.69 1.02 18.91
N ALA A 136 -10.68 0.66 19.73
CA ALA A 136 -10.71 -0.59 20.49
C ALA A 136 -11.37 -1.66 19.62
N ARG A 137 -10.59 -2.66 19.18
CA ARG A 137 -11.07 -3.73 18.29
C ARG A 137 -11.60 -4.92 19.10
N CYS A 138 -12.56 -5.64 18.53
CA CYS A 138 -13.03 -6.90 19.09
C CYS A 138 -11.84 -7.86 19.29
N PRO A 139 -11.64 -8.43 20.49
CA PRO A 139 -10.52 -9.33 20.76
C PRO A 139 -10.79 -10.77 20.30
N HIS A 140 -12.01 -11.07 19.82
CA HIS A 140 -12.41 -12.40 19.39
C HIS A 140 -12.45 -12.46 17.86
N LEU A 141 -11.81 -13.48 17.29
CA LEU A 141 -11.96 -13.79 15.87
C LEU A 141 -13.44 -14.04 15.56
N GLU A 142 -13.92 -13.44 14.48
CA GLU A 142 -15.32 -13.48 14.05
C GLU A 142 -16.31 -13.03 15.15
N GLY A 143 -15.85 -12.25 16.12
CA GLY A 143 -16.70 -11.70 17.17
C GLY A 143 -17.49 -10.48 16.72
N ALA A 144 -18.39 -10.02 17.58
CA ALA A 144 -19.25 -8.87 17.33
C ALA A 144 -19.31 -7.91 18.53
N LEU A 145 -19.68 -6.66 18.26
CA LEU A 145 -20.02 -5.68 19.29
C LEU A 145 -21.46 -5.94 19.77
N ILE A 146 -21.66 -6.17 21.07
CA ILE A 146 -23.00 -6.23 21.67
C ILE A 146 -23.46 -4.80 21.97
N ASP A 147 -22.67 -4.10 22.79
CA ASP A 147 -22.87 -2.70 23.13
C ASP A 147 -21.59 -2.09 23.75
N PHE A 148 -21.65 -0.80 24.06
CA PHE A 148 -20.62 -0.09 24.81
C PHE A 148 -21.20 1.08 25.60
N ASP A 149 -20.57 1.40 26.72
CA ASP A 149 -20.78 2.63 27.49
C ASP A 149 -19.58 3.58 27.24
N ALA A 150 -19.89 4.71 26.61
CA ALA A 150 -18.92 5.75 26.25
C ALA A 150 -18.85 6.91 27.25
N SER A 151 -19.65 6.90 28.32
CA SER A 151 -19.78 8.04 29.25
C SER A 151 -18.42 8.47 29.84
N ALA A 152 -17.65 7.51 30.34
CA ALA A 152 -16.32 7.77 30.91
C ALA A 152 -15.30 8.22 29.84
N ALA A 153 -15.41 7.72 28.60
CA ALA A 153 -14.55 8.14 27.51
C ALA A 153 -14.84 9.59 27.07
N LEU A 154 -16.12 9.95 26.96
CA LEU A 154 -16.56 11.30 26.61
C LEU A 154 -16.24 12.34 27.70
N ALA A 155 -16.11 11.91 28.97
CA ALA A 155 -15.68 12.77 30.06
C ALA A 155 -14.18 13.13 30.02
N VAL A 156 -13.37 12.44 29.22
CA VAL A 156 -11.94 12.75 29.07
C VAL A 156 -11.78 14.06 28.28
N PRO A 157 -11.12 15.09 28.83
CA PRO A 157 -10.91 16.34 28.11
C PRO A 157 -10.22 16.14 26.76
N GLY A 158 -10.82 16.67 25.70
CA GLY A 158 -10.34 16.58 24.33
C GLY A 158 -10.96 15.44 23.52
N VAL A 159 -11.67 14.50 24.13
CA VAL A 159 -12.52 13.54 23.40
C VAL A 159 -13.74 14.28 22.84
N VAL A 160 -14.06 14.00 21.58
CA VAL A 160 -15.11 14.70 20.83
C VAL A 160 -16.28 13.76 20.52
N LYS A 161 -15.97 12.54 20.06
CA LYS A 161 -16.98 11.53 19.69
C LYS A 161 -16.49 10.14 20.04
N VAL A 162 -17.45 9.25 20.28
CA VAL A 162 -17.22 7.80 20.34
C VAL A 162 -18.20 7.15 19.38
N LEU A 163 -17.69 6.33 18.47
CA LEU A 163 -18.47 5.74 17.38
C LEU A 163 -18.25 4.22 17.36
N ALA A 164 -19.32 3.46 17.13
CA ALA A 164 -19.18 2.07 16.74
C ALA A 164 -18.59 2.01 15.32
N LEU A 165 -17.62 1.13 15.14
CA LEU A 165 -17.06 0.81 13.83
C LEU A 165 -17.61 -0.58 13.45
N PRO A 166 -18.45 -0.67 12.40
CA PRO A 166 -18.98 -1.96 11.98
C PRO A 166 -17.84 -2.84 11.43
N GLY A 167 -17.99 -4.14 11.64
CA GLY A 167 -17.16 -5.16 10.99
C GLY A 167 -18.04 -6.29 10.46
N PRO A 168 -17.42 -7.31 9.84
CA PRO A 168 -18.15 -8.49 9.39
C PRO A 168 -18.91 -9.16 10.54
N GLN A 169 -20.08 -9.73 10.23
CA GLN A 169 -20.83 -10.52 11.20
C GLN A 169 -20.17 -11.89 11.40
N PRO A 170 -20.43 -12.56 12.53
CA PRO A 170 -19.94 -13.92 12.76
C PRO A 170 -20.36 -14.87 11.61
N GLY A 171 -19.39 -15.57 11.01
CA GLY A 171 -19.62 -16.46 9.87
C GLY A 171 -19.63 -15.80 8.49
N ASP A 172 -19.54 -14.47 8.40
CA ASP A 172 -19.32 -13.79 7.12
C ASP A 172 -17.94 -14.15 6.56
N ALA A 173 -17.84 -14.17 5.23
CA ALA A 173 -16.54 -14.33 4.59
C ALA A 173 -15.60 -13.20 5.03
N ILE A 174 -14.47 -13.56 5.64
CA ILE A 174 -13.36 -12.63 5.95
C ILE A 174 -12.69 -12.24 4.63
N SER A 175 -13.35 -11.36 3.88
CA SER A 175 -12.92 -10.86 2.57
C SER A 175 -12.21 -9.50 2.67
N ALA A 176 -12.41 -8.80 3.79
CA ALA A 176 -11.69 -7.59 4.17
C ALA A 176 -11.12 -7.78 5.58
N ASN A 177 -9.89 -7.30 5.81
CA ASN A 177 -9.22 -7.35 7.11
C ASN A 177 -9.78 -6.32 8.12
N MET A 178 -11.11 -6.14 8.14
CA MET A 178 -11.81 -5.29 9.10
C MET A 178 -12.36 -6.11 10.26
N ALA A 179 -12.42 -5.50 11.44
CA ALA A 179 -13.00 -6.11 12.63
C ALA A 179 -13.97 -5.13 13.30
N PRO A 180 -15.04 -5.60 13.96
CA PRO A 180 -15.91 -4.73 14.75
C PRO A 180 -15.09 -3.99 15.81
N GLY A 181 -15.45 -2.73 16.06
CA GLY A 181 -14.68 -1.85 16.93
C GLY A 181 -15.51 -0.75 17.57
N VAL A 182 -14.90 -0.06 18.53
CA VAL A 182 -15.38 1.22 19.06
C VAL A 182 -14.24 2.23 18.93
N ALA A 183 -14.47 3.28 18.15
CA ALA A 183 -13.50 4.33 17.87
C ALA A 183 -13.73 5.53 18.80
N VAL A 184 -12.65 6.00 19.43
CA VAL A 184 -12.63 7.28 20.15
C VAL A 184 -11.96 8.31 19.27
N LEU A 185 -12.69 9.38 18.96
CA LEU A 185 -12.24 10.51 18.16
C LEU A 185 -11.96 11.68 19.10
N ALA A 186 -10.75 12.22 19.05
CA ALA A 186 -10.32 13.29 19.94
C ALA A 186 -9.44 14.32 19.22
N ARG A 187 -9.22 15.48 19.84
CA ARG A 187 -8.39 16.56 19.28
C ARG A 187 -6.90 16.24 19.19
N HIS A 188 -6.44 15.21 19.91
CA HIS A 188 -5.05 14.76 19.89
C HIS A 188 -4.94 13.31 20.37
N SER A 189 -3.82 12.67 20.04
CA SER A 189 -3.56 11.25 20.31
C SER A 189 -3.69 10.86 21.78
N TRP A 190 -3.20 11.69 22.70
CA TRP A 190 -3.29 11.40 24.14
C TRP A 190 -4.75 11.28 24.62
N ALA A 191 -5.62 12.23 24.27
CA ALA A 191 -7.03 12.17 24.66
C ALA A 191 -7.74 10.97 24.04
N ALA A 192 -7.46 10.65 22.77
CA ALA A 192 -8.03 9.47 22.12
C ALA A 192 -7.60 8.16 22.82
N LEU A 193 -6.32 8.04 23.20
CA LEU A 193 -5.80 6.88 23.93
C LEU A 193 -6.40 6.75 25.34
N GLN A 194 -6.51 7.86 26.09
CA GLN A 194 -7.13 7.86 27.41
C GLN A 194 -8.62 7.56 27.34
N GLY A 195 -9.34 8.17 26.39
CA GLY A 195 -10.75 7.88 26.14
C GLY A 195 -10.97 6.41 25.77
N ARG A 196 -10.13 5.83 24.90
CA ARG A 196 -10.20 4.39 24.56
C ARG A 196 -10.01 3.52 25.79
N LYS A 197 -9.07 3.86 26.67
CA LYS A 197 -8.82 3.12 27.92
C LYS A 197 -10.02 3.18 28.89
N ALA A 198 -10.81 4.25 28.84
CA ALA A 198 -11.99 4.44 29.69
C ALA A 198 -13.26 3.76 29.14
N LEU A 199 -13.24 3.24 27.90
CA LEU A 199 -14.39 2.55 27.32
C LEU A 199 -14.74 1.29 28.10
N ARG A 200 -16.04 1.06 28.28
CA ARG A 200 -16.60 -0.22 28.73
C ARG A 200 -17.33 -0.84 27.56
N ILE A 201 -16.88 -2.00 27.09
CA ILE A 201 -17.40 -2.63 25.88
C ILE A 201 -17.79 -4.06 26.19
N ARG A 202 -18.96 -4.49 25.70
CA ARG A 202 -19.35 -5.91 25.73
C ARG A 202 -19.19 -6.48 24.32
N TRP A 203 -18.35 -7.50 24.23
CA TRP A 203 -18.10 -8.24 22.99
C TRP A 203 -18.83 -9.58 23.04
N GLN A 204 -19.32 -10.00 21.89
CA GLN A 204 -19.76 -11.37 21.65
C GLN A 204 -18.59 -12.15 21.04
N PRO A 205 -18.12 -13.24 21.66
CA PRO A 205 -17.15 -14.12 21.05
C PRO A 205 -17.70 -14.75 19.76
N GLY A 206 -16.87 -14.83 18.72
CA GLY A 206 -17.21 -15.49 17.47
C GLY A 206 -17.02 -17.01 17.51
N PRO A 207 -17.42 -17.72 16.45
CA PRO A 207 -17.21 -19.16 16.30
C PRO A 207 -15.74 -19.58 16.48
N ALA A 208 -14.80 -18.78 15.96
CA ALA A 208 -13.36 -19.03 16.06
C ALA A 208 -12.69 -18.45 17.33
N ALA A 209 -13.47 -18.10 18.37
CA ALA A 209 -12.90 -17.46 19.57
C ALA A 209 -11.98 -18.37 20.39
N ARG A 210 -11.97 -19.68 20.13
CA ARG A 210 -11.13 -20.68 20.82
C ARG A 210 -9.98 -21.19 19.95
N GLU A 211 -9.83 -20.68 18.73
CA GLU A 211 -8.75 -21.07 17.84
C GLU A 211 -7.40 -20.73 18.45
N SER A 212 -6.45 -21.65 18.27
CA SER A 212 -5.08 -21.48 18.73
C SER A 212 -4.13 -22.11 17.74
N SER A 213 -2.90 -21.59 17.68
CA SER A 213 -1.85 -22.19 16.85
C SER A 213 -1.65 -23.67 17.17
N ALA A 214 -1.74 -24.06 18.44
CA ALA A 214 -1.59 -25.46 18.85
C ALA A 214 -2.71 -26.35 18.30
N ALA A 215 -3.97 -25.92 18.37
CA ALA A 215 -5.11 -26.66 17.83
C ALA A 215 -5.02 -26.77 16.30
N LEU A 216 -4.71 -25.68 15.61
CA LEU A 216 -4.53 -25.67 14.15
C LEU A 216 -3.38 -26.57 13.70
N TRP A 217 -2.26 -26.59 14.43
CA TRP A 217 -1.16 -27.52 14.16
C TRP A 217 -1.54 -28.98 14.38
N ALA A 218 -2.28 -29.28 15.44
CA ALA A 218 -2.78 -30.64 15.68
C ALA A 218 -3.71 -31.09 14.55
N GLN A 219 -4.62 -30.22 14.10
CA GLN A 219 -5.52 -30.49 12.99
C GLN A 219 -4.75 -30.72 11.68
N ALA A 220 -3.81 -29.85 11.34
CA ALA A 220 -2.99 -30.01 10.12
C ALA A 220 -2.19 -31.32 10.13
N ASN A 221 -1.63 -31.72 11.27
CA ASN A 221 -0.92 -32.98 11.40
C ASN A 221 -1.87 -34.19 11.24
N ALA A 222 -3.05 -34.15 11.84
CA ALA A 222 -4.05 -35.21 11.70
C ALA A 222 -4.48 -35.43 10.25
N LEU A 223 -4.70 -34.35 9.48
CA LEU A 223 -5.01 -34.42 8.05
C LEU A 223 -3.88 -35.09 7.25
N LEU A 224 -2.63 -34.74 7.54
CA LEU A 224 -1.45 -35.34 6.89
C LEU A 224 -1.26 -36.82 7.26
N ASP A 225 -1.58 -37.19 8.50
CA ASP A 225 -1.46 -38.57 9.00
C ASP A 225 -2.58 -39.46 8.46
N ALA A 226 -3.79 -38.91 8.28
CA ALA A 226 -4.92 -39.57 7.63
C ALA A 226 -4.72 -39.81 6.13
N GLY A 227 -3.68 -39.21 5.53
CA GLY A 227 -3.42 -39.30 4.10
C GLY A 227 -4.46 -38.57 3.25
N GLU A 228 -5.11 -37.55 3.81
CA GLU A 228 -6.04 -36.73 3.04
C GLU A 228 -5.32 -36.06 1.87
N ALA A 229 -5.95 -36.09 0.70
CA ALA A 229 -5.40 -35.48 -0.49
C ALA A 229 -5.34 -33.96 -0.32
N GLY A 230 -4.11 -33.41 -0.32
CA GLY A 230 -3.92 -31.97 -0.39
C GLY A 230 -4.29 -31.39 -1.76
N PHE A 231 -4.16 -30.07 -1.89
CA PHE A 231 -4.29 -29.39 -3.18
C PHE A 231 -3.07 -29.72 -4.06
N ARG A 232 -3.32 -30.31 -5.24
CA ARG A 232 -2.28 -30.59 -6.23
C ARG A 232 -1.89 -29.28 -6.93
N VAL A 233 -0.75 -28.72 -6.55
CA VAL A 233 -0.23 -27.45 -7.11
C VAL A 233 0.63 -27.65 -8.36
N ARG A 234 1.17 -28.87 -8.56
CA ARG A 234 2.00 -29.24 -9.69
C ARG A 234 1.90 -30.75 -9.92
N ASP A 235 1.83 -31.16 -11.17
CA ASP A 235 1.73 -32.56 -11.58
C ASP A 235 2.53 -32.75 -12.88
N GLU A 236 3.71 -33.34 -12.77
CA GLU A 236 4.65 -33.47 -13.89
C GLU A 236 5.32 -34.85 -13.86
N GLY A 237 5.06 -35.66 -14.89
CA GLY A 237 5.62 -37.00 -15.05
C GLY A 237 4.90 -38.08 -14.23
N GLU A 238 5.41 -39.31 -14.30
CA GLU A 238 4.83 -40.49 -13.62
C GLU A 238 5.41 -40.65 -12.21
N VAL A 239 5.13 -39.68 -11.33
CA VAL A 239 5.75 -39.58 -9.99
C VAL A 239 5.52 -40.84 -9.15
N ASP A 240 4.30 -41.37 -9.13
CA ASP A 240 3.98 -42.55 -8.31
C ASP A 240 4.73 -43.80 -8.77
N ALA A 241 4.82 -44.02 -10.09
CA ALA A 241 5.57 -45.13 -10.66
C ALA A 241 7.07 -44.98 -10.38
N GLN A 242 7.64 -43.80 -10.57
CA GLN A 242 9.06 -43.57 -10.31
C GLN A 242 9.40 -43.65 -8.81
N LEU A 243 8.51 -43.18 -7.93
CA LEU A 243 8.68 -43.37 -6.49
C LEU A 243 8.62 -44.85 -6.11
N ALA A 244 7.77 -45.66 -6.75
CA ALA A 244 7.68 -47.10 -6.50
C ALA A 244 9.02 -47.82 -6.72
N ASP A 245 9.77 -47.42 -7.75
CA ASP A 245 11.05 -48.03 -8.12
C ASP A 245 12.28 -47.32 -7.52
N ALA A 246 12.08 -46.24 -6.77
CA ALA A 246 13.18 -45.44 -6.23
C ALA A 246 14.01 -46.20 -5.19
N ALA A 247 15.34 -46.24 -5.40
CA ALA A 247 16.29 -46.86 -4.48
C ALA A 247 16.38 -46.17 -3.10
N LEU A 248 16.01 -44.88 -3.02
CA LEU A 248 15.93 -44.10 -1.78
C LEU A 248 14.68 -43.23 -1.82
N ARG A 249 13.90 -43.25 -0.73
CA ARG A 249 12.75 -42.38 -0.52
C ARG A 249 12.95 -41.56 0.74
N LEU A 250 12.88 -40.25 0.63
CA LEU A 250 12.93 -39.34 1.77
C LEU A 250 11.56 -38.71 1.96
N ARG A 251 11.06 -38.77 3.19
CA ARG A 251 9.82 -38.09 3.60
C ARG A 251 10.15 -37.14 4.74
N ALA A 252 9.74 -35.89 4.62
CA ALA A 252 9.89 -34.87 5.66
C ALA A 252 8.61 -34.06 5.78
N ARG A 253 8.32 -33.59 6.99
CA ARG A 253 7.24 -32.65 7.27
C ARG A 253 7.85 -31.29 7.57
N TYR A 254 7.40 -30.28 6.85
CA TYR A 254 7.82 -28.89 7.05
C TYR A 254 6.63 -28.08 7.53
N ALA A 255 6.89 -27.09 8.38
CA ALA A 255 5.89 -26.23 8.97
C ALA A 255 6.38 -24.78 8.90
N VAL A 256 5.48 -23.86 8.57
CA VAL A 256 5.72 -22.42 8.61
C VAL A 256 4.71 -21.81 9.59
N PRO A 257 5.13 -21.11 10.65
CA PRO A 257 4.20 -20.49 11.59
C PRO A 257 3.48 -19.31 10.96
N TYR A 258 2.34 -18.93 11.56
CA TYR A 258 1.75 -17.63 11.31
C TYR A 258 2.71 -16.55 11.78
N VAL A 259 3.13 -15.68 10.85
CA VAL A 259 4.07 -14.59 11.12
C VAL A 259 3.35 -13.25 11.08
N ALA A 260 3.62 -12.42 12.07
CA ALA A 260 3.20 -11.03 12.04
C ALA A 260 4.12 -10.23 11.12
N HIS A 261 3.54 -9.39 10.26
CA HIS A 261 4.29 -8.46 9.42
C HIS A 261 5.15 -7.47 10.22
N ALA A 262 4.71 -7.12 11.44
CA ALA A 262 5.41 -6.27 12.41
C ALA A 262 6.06 -4.98 11.82
N PRO A 263 5.33 -4.16 11.03
CA PRO A 263 5.87 -2.87 10.60
C PRO A 263 6.10 -1.96 11.82
N MET A 264 7.21 -1.20 11.81
CA MET A 264 7.52 -0.25 12.88
C MET A 264 6.50 0.89 12.94
N GLU A 265 6.03 1.34 11.78
CA GLU A 265 4.90 2.27 11.69
C GLU A 265 3.57 1.49 11.75
N PRO A 266 2.69 1.78 12.74
CA PRO A 266 1.35 1.20 12.78
C PRO A 266 0.53 1.55 11.52
N GLN A 267 -0.48 0.75 11.22
CA GLN A 267 -1.43 1.10 10.16
C GLN A 267 -2.13 2.42 10.52
N ASN A 268 -2.19 3.32 9.54
CA ASN A 268 -2.70 4.68 9.72
C ASN A 268 -3.21 5.21 8.37
N ALA A 269 -4.20 6.08 8.42
CA ALA A 269 -4.68 6.87 7.29
C ALA A 269 -5.28 8.18 7.81
N CYS A 270 -5.01 9.28 7.12
CA CYS A 270 -5.72 10.54 7.29
C CYS A 270 -6.69 10.69 6.12
N VAL A 271 -7.99 10.74 6.42
CA VAL A 271 -9.06 10.71 5.43
C VAL A 271 -10.03 11.84 5.72
N HIS A 272 -10.46 12.53 4.68
CA HIS A 272 -11.52 13.53 4.76
C HIS A 272 -12.57 13.21 3.69
N VAL A 273 -13.73 12.72 4.15
CA VAL A 273 -14.90 12.45 3.32
C VAL A 273 -15.76 13.71 3.26
N GLN A 274 -16.00 14.20 2.05
CA GLN A 274 -16.88 15.34 1.79
C GLN A 274 -18.09 14.88 0.98
N ALA A 275 -19.01 15.82 0.67
CA ALA A 275 -20.26 15.48 0.00
C ALA A 275 -20.07 14.78 -1.37
N ASP A 276 -19.05 15.17 -2.13
CA ASP A 276 -18.83 14.72 -3.51
C ASP A 276 -17.40 14.25 -3.81
N ARG A 277 -16.51 14.25 -2.81
CA ARG A 277 -15.10 13.89 -2.97
C ARG A 277 -14.49 13.33 -1.69
N ILE A 278 -13.40 12.60 -1.84
CA ILE A 278 -12.63 12.04 -0.72
C ILE A 278 -11.15 12.34 -0.92
N GLN A 279 -10.50 12.83 0.12
CA GLN A 279 -9.04 12.90 0.17
C GLN A 279 -8.50 11.82 1.11
N ILE A 280 -7.53 11.04 0.64
CA ILE A 280 -6.89 9.96 1.39
C ILE A 280 -5.38 10.19 1.39
N ILE A 281 -4.78 10.34 2.57
CA ILE A 281 -3.33 10.41 2.75
C ILE A 281 -2.91 9.20 3.61
N ALA A 282 -2.15 8.27 3.02
CA ALA A 282 -1.76 7.05 3.74
C ALA A 282 -0.54 6.33 3.14
N PRO A 283 0.18 5.53 3.95
CA PRO A 283 1.21 4.63 3.45
C PRO A 283 0.54 3.33 2.99
N MET A 284 0.60 3.01 1.70
CA MET A 284 -0.06 1.84 1.13
C MET A 284 0.75 1.23 0.00
N GLN A 285 0.48 -0.05 -0.31
CA GLN A 285 1.08 -0.73 -1.45
C GLN A 285 0.10 -0.91 -2.61
N MET A 286 -1.19 -0.61 -2.40
CA MET A 286 -2.30 -0.79 -3.35
C MET A 286 -3.23 0.44 -3.39
N PRO A 287 -2.79 1.60 -3.94
CA PRO A 287 -3.57 2.84 -3.97
C PRO A 287 -4.85 2.74 -4.79
N ALA A 288 -4.81 1.97 -5.88
CA ALA A 288 -5.97 1.54 -6.65
C ALA A 288 -7.09 0.99 -5.77
N GLY A 289 -6.74 0.06 -4.88
CA GLY A 289 -7.66 -0.59 -3.96
C GLY A 289 -8.19 0.36 -2.87
N ALA A 290 -7.40 1.36 -2.45
CA ALA A 290 -7.86 2.37 -1.50
C ALA A 290 -8.97 3.25 -2.10
N ALA A 291 -8.81 3.67 -3.35
CA ALA A 291 -9.88 4.39 -4.05
C ALA A 291 -11.12 3.53 -4.28
N ARG A 292 -10.95 2.24 -4.63
CA ARG A 292 -12.07 1.31 -4.79
C ARG A 292 -12.84 1.13 -3.49
N VAL A 293 -12.18 0.79 -2.38
CA VAL A 293 -12.87 0.55 -1.10
C VAL A 293 -13.59 1.81 -0.60
N ALA A 294 -13.01 3.01 -0.79
CA ALA A 294 -13.66 4.26 -0.43
C ALA A 294 -14.91 4.53 -1.30
N SER A 295 -14.83 4.24 -2.61
CA SER A 295 -15.97 4.32 -3.53
C SER A 295 -17.09 3.35 -3.14
N ASP A 296 -16.75 2.10 -2.83
CA ASP A 296 -17.73 1.07 -2.49
C ASP A 296 -18.48 1.40 -1.19
N LEU A 297 -17.80 2.00 -0.21
CA LEU A 297 -18.40 2.38 1.07
C LEU A 297 -19.28 3.64 1.00
N THR A 298 -18.93 4.58 0.13
CA THR A 298 -19.56 5.93 0.11
C THR A 298 -20.46 6.18 -1.10
N GLY A 299 -20.31 5.40 -2.17
CA GLY A 299 -20.93 5.65 -3.47
C GLY A 299 -20.28 6.80 -4.27
N ILE A 300 -19.24 7.44 -3.74
CA ILE A 300 -18.52 8.52 -4.44
C ILE A 300 -17.69 7.92 -5.57
N ASP A 301 -17.85 8.46 -6.78
CA ASP A 301 -17.13 8.00 -7.98
C ASP A 301 -15.60 8.03 -7.77
N ARG A 302 -14.90 6.96 -8.16
CA ARG A 302 -13.43 6.83 -8.01
C ARG A 302 -12.64 8.01 -8.59
N ARG A 303 -13.16 8.75 -9.58
CA ARG A 303 -12.53 9.95 -10.16
C ARG A 303 -12.57 11.17 -9.25
N ARG A 304 -13.40 11.13 -8.19
CA ARG A 304 -13.51 12.16 -7.14
C ARG A 304 -12.77 11.76 -5.87
N ILE A 305 -11.98 10.69 -5.91
CA ILE A 305 -11.20 10.19 -4.77
C ILE A 305 -9.73 10.43 -5.06
N GLU A 306 -9.14 11.36 -4.30
CA GLU A 306 -7.71 11.65 -4.36
C GLU A 306 -6.96 10.76 -3.37
N VAL A 307 -5.99 10.00 -3.87
CA VAL A 307 -5.11 9.17 -3.05
C VAL A 307 -3.69 9.72 -3.10
N GLN A 308 -3.25 10.29 -2.00
CA GLN A 308 -1.88 10.74 -1.78
C GLN A 308 -1.10 9.68 -1.01
N MET A 309 -0.23 8.96 -1.71
CA MET A 309 0.66 8.00 -1.08
C MET A 309 1.77 8.70 -0.31
N THR A 310 2.02 8.24 0.91
CA THR A 310 3.15 8.68 1.72
C THR A 310 4.25 7.62 1.75
N ARG A 311 5.42 8.00 2.26
CA ARG A 311 6.42 7.03 2.68
C ARG A 311 5.83 6.10 3.74
N ALA A 312 6.20 4.82 3.69
CA ALA A 312 5.77 3.80 4.64
C ALA A 312 6.92 3.39 5.57
N GLY A 313 6.66 3.32 6.88
CA GLY A 313 7.58 2.78 7.89
C GLY A 313 7.51 1.25 7.98
N GLY A 314 7.52 0.59 6.83
CA GLY A 314 7.34 -0.85 6.68
C GLY A 314 5.93 -1.25 6.23
N GLY A 315 5.87 -2.38 5.54
CA GLY A 315 4.62 -2.99 5.07
C GLY A 315 4.70 -4.50 5.08
N PHE A 316 5.75 -5.06 4.45
CA PHE A 316 6.05 -6.51 4.44
C PHE A 316 4.91 -7.41 3.93
N GLY A 317 3.89 -6.83 3.29
CA GLY A 317 2.65 -7.52 2.91
C GLY A 317 1.41 -6.94 3.61
N ARG A 318 1.55 -6.37 4.82
CA ARG A 318 0.43 -5.82 5.59
C ARG A 318 -0.32 -4.70 4.88
N ARG A 319 0.41 -3.85 4.14
CA ARG A 319 -0.12 -2.67 3.43
C ARG A 319 -0.59 -2.99 2.00
N LEU A 320 -0.68 -4.28 1.63
CA LEU A 320 -1.42 -4.73 0.45
C LEU A 320 -2.94 -4.70 0.69
N SER A 321 -3.37 -4.79 1.95
CA SER A 321 -4.76 -4.59 2.36
C SER A 321 -5.04 -3.11 2.67
N ASN A 322 -6.25 -2.66 2.38
CA ASN A 322 -6.70 -1.28 2.60
C ASN A 322 -7.78 -1.18 3.69
N ASP A 323 -7.84 -2.15 4.61
CA ASP A 323 -8.80 -2.18 5.72
C ASP A 323 -8.72 -0.93 6.61
N PHE A 324 -7.53 -0.46 6.93
CA PHE A 324 -7.34 0.76 7.73
C PHE A 324 -7.82 2.03 7.02
N VAL A 325 -7.86 2.03 5.68
CA VAL A 325 -8.46 3.13 4.89
C VAL A 325 -9.99 3.05 4.98
N ALA A 326 -10.56 1.85 4.84
CA ALA A 326 -12.00 1.63 5.01
C ALA A 326 -12.49 2.10 6.39
N GLU A 327 -11.78 1.73 7.46
CA GLU A 327 -12.07 2.21 8.81
C GLU A 327 -12.06 3.74 8.90
N ALA A 328 -11.02 4.40 8.35
CA ALA A 328 -10.91 5.85 8.37
C ALA A 328 -12.01 6.56 7.54
N VAL A 329 -12.40 6.00 6.39
CA VAL A 329 -13.51 6.50 5.56
C VAL A 329 -14.82 6.46 6.33
N LEU A 330 -15.16 5.31 6.94
CA LEU A 330 -16.38 5.16 7.73
C LEU A 330 -16.43 6.14 8.92
N LEU A 331 -15.30 6.30 9.61
CA LEU A 331 -15.21 7.21 10.75
C LEU A 331 -15.31 8.67 10.32
N SER A 332 -14.65 9.09 9.23
CA SER A 332 -14.76 10.45 8.71
C SER A 332 -16.20 10.77 8.30
N GLN A 333 -16.87 9.86 7.57
CA GLN A 333 -18.27 10.03 7.17
C GLN A 333 -19.21 10.15 8.38
N ALA A 334 -19.04 9.31 9.41
CA ALA A 334 -19.87 9.35 10.61
C ALA A 334 -19.54 10.54 11.56
N ALA A 335 -18.29 11.01 11.53
CA ALA A 335 -17.85 12.17 12.29
C ALA A 335 -18.34 13.47 11.66
N GLY A 336 -18.38 13.53 10.33
CA GLY A 336 -18.63 14.73 9.53
C GLY A 336 -17.40 15.64 9.38
N VAL A 337 -16.20 15.08 9.58
CA VAL A 337 -14.89 15.75 9.50
C VAL A 337 -13.82 14.81 8.96
#